data_AF-A0A090WC16-F1
#
_entry.id   AF-A0A090WC16-F1
#
_cell.length_a   1.000
_cell.length_b   1.000
_cell.length_c   1.000
_cell.angle_alpha   90.00
_cell.angle_beta   90.00
_cell.angle_gamma   90.00
#
_symmetry.space_group_name_H-M   'P 1'
#
loop_
_entity.id
_entity.type
_entity.pdbx_description
1 polymer ?
#
loop_
_entity_poly.entity_id
_entity_poly.type
_entity_poly.pdbx_seq_one_letter_code
_entity_poly.pdbx_strand_id
1 'polypeptide(L)'
;MSKIVILGAGISGHVAASHLRRKLSKEHEVVVVSPNSNYQWIPSNIWVGIGRMKSKEILFPLAPLYRKKTSLFYKPKQSPFILKVILKKFNLMYYLNMW
;
A
#
# COMPACT_ATOMS: atom_id res chain seq x y z
N MET A 1 10.76 0.17 21.51
CA MET A 1 10.55 -0.53 20.22
C MET A 1 9.06 -0.64 19.92
N SER A 2 8.59 -0.10 18.79
CA SER A 2 7.17 -0.13 18.42
C SER A 2 7.00 -0.60 16.97
N LYS A 3 5.97 -1.40 16.72
CA LYS A 3 5.59 -1.86 15.38
C LYS A 3 4.42 -1.04 14.86
N ILE A 4 4.63 -0.36 13.74
CA ILE A 4 3.65 0.53 13.13
C ILE A 4 3.20 -0.08 11.83
N VAL A 5 1.89 -0.29 11.70
CA VAL A 5 1.26 -0.91 10.53
C VAL A 5 0.45 0.14 9.77
N ILE A 6 0.78 0.33 8.50
CA ILE A 6 0.03 1.16 7.56
C ILE A 6 -0.79 0.23 6.68
N LEU A 7 -2.11 0.43 6.68
CA LEU A 7 -3.03 -0.34 5.84
C LEU A 7 -3.27 0.43 4.54
N GLY A 8 -2.64 -0.02 3.46
CA GLY A 8 -2.76 0.54 2.12
C GLY A 8 -1.43 1.07 1.58
N ALA A 9 -1.06 0.64 0.36
CA ALA A 9 0.07 1.18 -0.40
C ALA A 9 -0.40 2.13 -1.51
N GLY A 10 -1.36 3.00 -1.20
CA GLY A 10 -1.74 4.13 -2.06
C GLY A 10 -0.80 5.32 -1.85
N ILE A 11 -1.11 6.46 -2.48
CA ILE A 11 -0.32 7.70 -2.37
C ILE A 11 -0.08 8.07 -0.90
N SER A 12 -1.15 8.13 -0.10
CA SER A 12 -1.06 8.46 1.33
C SER A 12 -0.25 7.44 2.14
N GLY A 13 -0.40 6.15 1.86
CA GLY A 13 0.35 5.09 2.54
C GLY A 13 1.86 5.16 2.29
N HIS A 14 2.26 5.46 1.05
CA HIS A 14 3.66 5.71 0.70
C HIS A 14 4.22 6.95 1.41
N VAL A 15 3.44 8.04 1.44
CA VAL A 15 3.83 9.28 2.12
C VAL A 15 3.98 9.05 3.62
N ALA A 16 3.03 8.38 4.26
CA ALA A 16 3.08 8.04 5.67
C ALA A 16 4.31 7.18 6.00
N ALA A 17 4.56 6.13 5.23
CA ALA A 17 5.73 5.27 5.41
C ALA A 17 7.04 6.06 5.29
N SER A 18 7.16 6.90 4.25
CA SER A 18 8.35 7.74 4.06
C SER A 18 8.54 8.74 5.21
N HIS A 19 7.45 9.35 5.67
CA HIS A 19 7.50 10.33 6.75
C HIS A 19 7.91 9.71 8.08
N LEU A 20 7.31 8.57 8.44
CA LEU A 20 7.67 7.81 9.64
C LEU A 20 9.13 7.37 9.60
N ARG A 21 9.66 7.01 8.44
CA ARG A 21 11.07 6.61 8.31
C ARG A 21 12.08 7.74 8.42
N ARG A 22 11.68 8.97 8.08
CA ARG A 22 12.52 10.14 8.33
C ARG A 22 12.50 10.60 9.78
N LYS A 23 11.36 10.42 10.45
CA LYS A 23 11.14 10.94 11.81
C LYS A 23 11.47 9.96 12.94
N LEU A 24 11.30 8.66 12.71
CA LEU A 24 11.53 7.64 13.73
C LEU A 24 12.94 7.06 13.62
N SER A 25 13.48 6.67 14.78
CA SER A 25 14.71 5.86 14.81
C SER A 25 14.50 4.52 14.10
N LYS A 26 15.60 3.90 13.67
CA LYS A 26 15.59 2.61 12.96
C LYS A 26 15.11 1.43 13.83
N GLU A 27 15.04 1.61 15.15
CA GLU A 27 14.54 0.60 16.10
C GLU A 27 13.03 0.36 15.96
N HIS A 28 12.28 1.33 15.45
CA HIS A 28 10.85 1.14 15.20
C HIS A 28 10.65 0.39 13.88
N GLU A 29 9.74 -0.58 13.84
CA GLU A 29 9.37 -1.28 12.61
C GLU A 29 8.20 -0.55 11.93
N VAL A 30 8.30 -0.30 10.62
CA VAL A 30 7.19 0.26 9.81
C VAL A 30 6.86 -0.70 8.68
N VAL A 31 5.63 -1.20 8.71
CA VAL A 31 5.10 -2.20 7.79
C VAL A 31 3.96 -1.57 6.99
N VAL A 32 4.02 -1.64 5.66
CA VAL A 32 2.88 -1.29 4.80
C VAL A 32 2.27 -2.57 4.27
N VAL A 33 0.97 -2.72 4.47
CA VAL A 33 0.18 -3.86 3.99
C VAL A 33 -0.64 -3.40 2.79
N SER A 34 -0.55 -4.10 1.67
CA SER A 34 -1.30 -3.82 0.45
C SER A 34 -2.04 -5.07 -0.01
N PRO A 35 -3.28 -4.96 -0.54
CA PRO A 35 -3.95 -6.07 -1.18
C PRO A 35 -3.32 -6.48 -2.53
N ASN A 36 -2.53 -5.60 -3.17
CA ASN A 36 -1.89 -5.82 -4.46
C ASN A 36 -0.35 -5.69 -4.34
N SER A 37 0.41 -6.52 -5.07
CA SER A 37 1.87 -6.48 -5.18
C SER A 37 2.40 -5.32 -6.03
N ASN A 38 1.55 -4.79 -6.90
CA ASN A 38 1.85 -3.65 -7.74
C ASN A 38 1.15 -2.40 -7.23
N TYR A 39 1.83 -1.28 -7.37
CA TYR A 39 1.20 0.02 -7.31
C TYR A 39 0.57 0.31 -8.66
N GLN A 40 -0.61 0.94 -8.65
CA GLN A 40 -1.26 1.48 -9.83
C GLN A 40 -1.36 3.00 -9.73
N TRP A 41 -0.90 3.70 -10.77
CA TRP A 41 -1.10 5.13 -10.91
C TRP A 41 -2.50 5.41 -11.48
N ILE A 42 -3.48 5.42 -10.57
CA ILE A 42 -4.91 5.63 -10.86
C ILE A 42 -5.19 6.87 -11.73
N PRO A 43 -4.53 8.04 -11.55
CA PRO A 43 -4.82 9.21 -12.37
C PRO A 43 -4.65 9.00 -13.88
N SER A 44 -3.83 8.03 -14.30
CA SER A 44 -3.64 7.72 -15.72
C SER A 44 -4.64 6.71 -16.29
N ASN A 45 -5.61 6.22 -15.50
CA ASN A 45 -6.65 5.31 -15.99
C ASN A 45 -7.46 5.93 -17.14
N ILE A 46 -7.64 7.26 -17.16
CA ILE A 46 -8.33 7.97 -18.27
C ILE A 46 -7.65 7.72 -19.62
N TRP A 47 -6.31 7.65 -19.65
CA TRP A 47 -5.53 7.45 -20.87
C TRP A 47 -5.52 5.99 -21.30
N VAL A 48 -5.57 5.07 -20.33
CA VAL A 48 -5.73 3.63 -20.59
C VAL A 48 -7.11 3.36 -21.19
N GLY A 49 -8.17 3.96 -20.64
CA GLY A 49 -9.54 3.78 -21.12
C GLY A 49 -9.76 4.21 -22.58
N ILE A 50 -9.04 5.25 -23.04
CA ILE A 50 -9.10 5.72 -24.44
C ILE A 50 -7.99 5.12 -25.33
N GLY A 51 -7.24 4.13 -24.84
CA GLY A 51 -6.20 3.44 -25.63
C GLY A 51 -4.94 4.27 -25.92
N ARG A 52 -4.74 5.42 -25.27
CA ARG A 52 -3.52 6.24 -25.41
C ARG A 52 -2.37 5.79 -24.51
N MET A 53 -2.65 4.91 -23.55
CA MET A 53 -1.65 4.24 -22.71
C MET A 53 -2.01 2.77 -22.53
N LYS A 54 -1.01 1.93 -22.29
CA LYS A 54 -1.19 0.51 -21.93
C LYS A 54 -1.22 0.37 -20.41
N SER A 55 -2.04 -0.55 -19.88
CA SER A 55 -2.15 -0.77 -18.43
C SER A 55 -0.82 -1.09 -17.74
N LYS A 56 0.13 -1.70 -18.45
CA LYS A 56 1.48 -1.99 -17.92
C LYS A 56 2.31 -0.74 -17.63
N GLU A 57 1.99 0.40 -18.26
CA GLU A 57 2.73 1.65 -18.12
C GLU A 57 2.34 2.40 -16.83
N ILE A 58 1.23 2.02 -16.22
CA ILE A 58 0.74 2.62 -14.97
C ILE A 58 0.93 1.70 -13.75
N LEU A 59 1.57 0.55 -13.94
CA LEU A 59 1.81 -0.46 -12.91
C LEU A 59 3.30 -0.61 -12.64
N PHE A 60 3.69 -0.64 -11.37
CA PHE A 60 5.06 -1.00 -10.98
C PHE A 60 5.10 -1.84 -9.71
N PRO A 61 6.09 -2.74 -9.56
CA PRO A 61 6.18 -3.61 -8.39
C PRO A 61 6.53 -2.83 -7.12
N LEU A 62 5.80 -3.09 -6.04
CA LEU A 62 6.04 -2.45 -4.74
C LEU A 62 7.27 -3.00 -4.02
N ALA A 63 7.56 -4.30 -4.19
CA ALA A 63 8.60 -4.97 -3.43
C ALA A 63 10.01 -4.33 -3.59
N PRO A 64 10.48 -3.98 -4.80
CA PRO A 64 11.77 -3.31 -4.97
C PRO A 64 11.85 -1.92 -4.30
N LEU A 65 10.74 -1.17 -4.33
CA LEU A 65 10.66 0.18 -3.74
C LEU A 65 10.83 0.13 -2.23
N TYR A 66 10.23 -0.88 -1.60
CA TYR A 66 10.20 -1.02 -0.16
C TYR A 66 11.44 -1.69 0.42
N ARG A 67 12.10 -2.57 -0.34
CA ARG A 67 13.36 -3.21 0.05
C ARG A 67 14.53 -2.23 0.24
N LYS A 68 14.57 -1.14 -0.53
CA LYS A 68 15.69 -0.16 -0.49
C LYS A 68 15.64 0.83 0.68
N LYS A 69 14.45 1.17 1.19
CA LYS A 69 14.28 2.27 2.14
C LYS A 69 13.81 1.85 3.53
N THR A 70 13.51 0.56 3.73
CA THR A 70 12.82 0.11 4.94
C THR A 70 12.78 -1.40 5.13
N SER A 71 12.57 -1.84 6.38
CA SER A 71 12.01 -3.14 6.77
C SER A 71 10.52 -3.28 6.39
N LEU A 72 10.15 -2.85 5.18
CA LEU A 72 8.76 -2.75 4.79
C LEU A 72 8.34 -4.06 4.17
N PHE A 73 7.70 -4.84 5.03
CA PHE A 73 7.27 -6.20 4.74
C PHE A 73 5.96 -6.16 3.96
N TYR A 74 6.06 -6.38 2.65
CA TYR A 74 4.90 -6.65 1.80
C TYR A 74 4.40 -8.07 2.11
N LYS A 75 3.19 -8.18 2.67
CA LYS A 75 2.47 -9.46 2.73
C LYS A 75 1.45 -9.49 1.59
N PRO A 76 1.61 -10.33 0.55
CA PRO A 76 0.53 -10.57 -0.39
C PRO A 76 -0.67 -11.08 0.40
N LYS A 77 -1.85 -10.53 0.15
CA LYS A 77 -3.04 -10.89 0.90
C LYS A 77 -3.39 -12.36 0.63
N GLN A 78 -3.12 -13.21 1.61
CA GLN A 78 -3.89 -14.43 1.83
C GLN A 78 -5.27 -14.03 2.34
N SER A 79 -6.27 -14.36 1.53
CA SER A 79 -7.71 -14.31 1.80
C SER A 79 -8.35 -12.94 2.14
N PRO A 80 -9.41 -12.51 1.42
CA PRO A 80 -10.31 -11.43 1.81
C PRO A 80 -10.82 -11.50 3.26
N PHE A 81 -10.83 -12.69 3.85
CA PHE A 81 -11.37 -13.00 5.18
C PHE A 81 -10.63 -12.29 6.33
N ILE A 82 -9.29 -12.26 6.32
CA ILE A 82 -8.50 -11.73 7.44
C ILE A 82 -8.67 -10.20 7.56
N LEU A 83 -8.74 -9.49 6.43
CA LEU A 83 -8.99 -8.05 6.44
C LEU A 83 -10.41 -7.74 6.95
N LYS A 84 -11.39 -8.59 6.61
CA LYS A 84 -12.77 -8.47 7.12
C LYS A 84 -12.82 -8.68 8.64
N VAL A 85 -12.04 -9.64 9.16
CA VAL A 85 -11.93 -9.91 10.61
C VAL A 85 -11.25 -8.75 11.36
N ILE A 86 -10.16 -8.20 10.82
CA ILE A 86 -9.45 -7.07 11.44
C ILE A 86 -10.35 -5.82 11.45
N LEU A 87 -10.97 -5.46 10.32
CA LEU A 87 -11.82 -4.26 10.22
C LEU A 87 -13.08 -4.36 11.08
N LYS A 88 -13.68 -5.55 11.21
CA LYS A 88 -14.82 -5.80 12.10
C LYS A 88 -14.43 -5.67 13.57
N LYS A 89 -13.18 -5.97 13.94
CA LYS A 89 -12.64 -5.79 15.29
C LYS A 89 -12.40 -4.33 15.67
N PHE A 90 -12.23 -3.44 14.69
CA PHE A 90 -11.97 -2.00 14.90
C PHE A 90 -13.16 -1.09 14.52
N ASN A 91 -14.34 -1.65 14.27
CA ASN A 91 -15.56 -0.93 13.85
C ASN A 91 -15.33 0.07 12.69
N LEU A 92 -14.39 -0.24 11.79
CA LEU A 92 -14.04 0.62 10.66
C LEU A 92 -14.91 0.25 9.46
N MET A 93 -15.79 1.16 9.04
CA MET A 93 -16.65 1.00 7.87
C MET A 93 -15.82 1.04 6.57
N TYR A 94 -16.08 0.08 5.67
CA TYR A 94 -15.42 -0.06 4.38
C TYR A 94 -15.73 1.14 3.48
N TYR A 95 -14.80 2.09 3.32
CA TYR A 95 -14.82 2.97 2.15
C TYR A 95 -13.98 2.32 1.05
N LEU A 96 -14.67 1.51 0.26
CA LEU A 96 -14.15 0.89 -0.95
C LEU A 96 -14.16 1.97 -2.05
N ASN A 97 -13.16 2.85 -2.06
CA ASN A 97 -12.88 3.64 -3.26
C ASN A 97 -12.16 2.72 -4.25
N MET A 98 -12.96 2.03 -5.07
CA MET A 98 -12.54 1.64 -6.42
C MET A 98 -12.46 2.92 -7.24
N TRP A 99 -11.30 3.52 -7.28
CA TRP A 99 -10.77 4.25 -8.42
C TRP A 99 -9.31 3.84 -8.57
#